data_AF-A0A1U8N930-F1
#
_entry.id   AF-A0A1U8N930-F1
#
_cell.length_a   1.000
_cell.length_b   1.000
_cell.length_c   1.000
_cell.angle_alpha   90.00
_cell.angle_beta   90.00
_cell.angle_gamma   90.00
#
_symmetry.space_group_name_H-M   'P 1'
#
loop_
_entity.id
_entity.type
_entity.pdbx_description
1 polymer ?
#
loop_
_entity_poly.entity_id
_entity_poly.type
_entity_poly.pdbx_seq_one_letter_code
_entity_poly.pdbx_strand_id
1 'polypeptide(L)'
;MTKEGLIAAKELKRLQSNPVRLHRFILSHVSRLLKSDIVSVLAEFQRQNQVFLSMKLYDVVRKEIWYRPDMFFYRDMLMMLARNRKVDESRQVWEDLKKEQVLFDQHTFGDLVRVYLDSGLPSEAMDIYDEMRQSPDPPLSLPFRVILKGLIPYPELREKVKDDFLELFPDMIVYDPPEDLFEDQELRSESEVE
;
A
#
# COMPACT_ATOMS: atom_id res chain seq x y z
N MET A 1 5.00 20.39 -5.37
CA MET A 1 3.70 20.98 -4.98
C MET A 1 3.75 22.49 -5.17
N THR A 2 2.81 23.09 -5.90
CA THR A 2 2.74 24.55 -6.07
C THR A 2 2.11 25.22 -4.85
N LYS A 3 2.05 26.57 -4.85
CA LYS A 3 1.35 27.35 -3.81
C LYS A 3 -0.15 26.99 -3.74
N GLU A 4 -0.78 26.70 -4.88
CA GLU A 4 -2.21 26.33 -4.94
C GLU A 4 -2.45 24.97 -4.28
N GLY A 5 -1.60 23.97 -4.57
CA GLY A 5 -1.63 22.67 -3.90
C GLY A 5 -1.44 22.79 -2.39
N LEU A 6 -0.49 23.60 -1.93
CA LEU A 6 -0.28 23.86 -0.49
C LEU A 6 -1.50 24.49 0.19
N ILE A 7 -2.11 25.49 -0.43
CA ILE A 7 -3.32 26.14 0.09
C ILE A 7 -4.47 25.14 0.16
N ALA A 8 -4.68 24.36 -0.91
CA ALA A 8 -5.71 23.32 -0.94
C ALA A 8 -5.48 22.27 0.16
N ALA A 9 -4.26 21.79 0.34
CA ALA A 9 -3.91 20.82 1.37
C ALA A 9 -4.22 21.34 2.79
N LYS A 10 -3.84 22.59 3.08
CA LYS A 10 -4.12 23.23 4.37
C LYS A 10 -5.61 23.38 4.62
N GLU A 11 -6.36 23.79 3.60
CA GLU A 11 -7.79 24.04 3.72
C GLU A 11 -8.60 22.74 3.84
N LEU A 12 -8.21 21.68 3.13
CA LEU A 12 -8.80 20.34 3.28
C LEU A 12 -8.66 19.83 4.73
N LYS A 13 -7.48 19.97 5.33
CA LYS A 13 -7.28 19.63 6.76
C LYS A 13 -8.13 20.47 7.69
N ARG A 14 -8.25 21.78 7.42
CA ARG A 14 -9.07 22.69 8.23
C ARG A 14 -10.56 22.33 8.17
N LEU A 15 -11.03 21.87 7.01
CA LEU A 15 -12.44 21.57 6.76
C LEU A 15 -12.83 20.13 7.07
N GLN A 16 -11.90 19.25 7.42
CA GLN A 16 -12.14 17.80 7.54
C GLN A 16 -13.26 17.44 8.54
N SER A 17 -13.44 18.23 9.60
CA SER A 17 -14.48 18.03 10.61
C SER A 17 -15.86 18.55 10.19
N ASN A 18 -15.98 19.19 9.01
CA ASN A 18 -17.25 19.70 8.48
C ASN A 18 -17.52 19.11 7.08
N PRO A 19 -18.25 17.98 6.98
CA PRO A 19 -18.44 17.26 5.73
C PRO A 19 -19.06 18.10 4.60
N VAL A 20 -20.02 18.96 4.94
CA VAL A 20 -20.71 19.82 3.96
C VAL A 20 -19.77 20.86 3.37
N ARG A 21 -18.99 21.54 4.22
CA ARG A 21 -18.01 22.54 3.76
C ARG A 21 -16.85 21.89 3.02
N LEU A 22 -16.37 20.74 3.50
CA LEU A 22 -15.33 19.95 2.85
C LEU A 22 -15.75 19.55 1.43
N HIS A 23 -16.94 18.97 1.29
CA HIS A 23 -17.46 18.54 -0.01
C HIS A 23 -17.59 19.72 -0.98
N ARG A 24 -18.15 20.84 -0.51
CA ARG A 24 -18.23 22.07 -1.32
C ARG A 24 -16.85 22.56 -1.76
N PHE A 25 -15.86 22.53 -0.86
CA PHE A 25 -14.50 22.96 -1.19
C PHE A 25 -13.85 22.06 -2.23
N ILE A 26 -14.01 20.74 -2.10
CA ILE A 26 -13.50 19.76 -3.09
C ILE A 26 -14.08 20.06 -4.47
N LEU A 27 -15.39 20.22 -4.58
CA LEU A 27 -16.06 20.45 -5.87
C LEU A 27 -15.71 21.80 -6.52
N SER A 28 -15.38 22.81 -5.73
CA SER A 28 -15.17 24.19 -6.23
C SER A 28 -13.70 24.57 -6.41
N HIS A 29 -12.79 24.00 -5.61
CA HIS A 29 -11.37 24.39 -5.60
C HIS A 29 -10.47 23.23 -6.01
N VAL A 30 -10.65 22.04 -5.43
CA VAL A 30 -9.75 20.90 -5.69
C VAL A 30 -9.91 20.37 -7.12
N SER A 31 -11.14 20.26 -7.61
CA SER A 31 -11.46 19.83 -8.99
C SER A 31 -10.90 20.75 -10.09
N ARG A 32 -10.44 21.94 -9.74
CA ARG A 32 -9.86 22.93 -10.67
C ARG A 32 -8.34 22.94 -10.63
N LEU A 33 -7.73 22.19 -9.71
CA LEU A 33 -6.28 22.10 -9.61
C LEU A 33 -5.71 21.35 -10.81
N LEU A 34 -4.47 21.70 -11.15
CA LEU A 34 -3.71 20.95 -12.14
C LEU A 34 -3.44 19.53 -11.63
N LYS A 35 -3.32 18.57 -12.56
CA LYS A 35 -2.94 17.17 -12.27
C LYS A 35 -1.78 17.09 -11.28
N SER A 36 -0.71 17.85 -11.53
CA SER A 36 0.49 17.85 -10.69
C SER A 36 0.21 18.26 -9.24
N ASP A 37 -0.75 19.16 -9.03
CA ASP A 37 -1.10 19.63 -7.68
C ASP A 37 -2.01 18.64 -6.96
N ILE A 38 -3.04 18.08 -7.62
CA ILE A 38 -3.89 17.06 -6.99
C ILE A 38 -3.04 15.85 -6.58
N VAL A 39 -2.17 15.36 -7.46
CA VAL A 39 -1.26 14.24 -7.17
C VAL A 39 -0.29 14.60 -6.06
N SER A 40 0.30 15.81 -6.05
CA SER A 40 1.19 16.25 -4.98
C SER A 40 0.47 16.32 -3.62
N VAL A 41 -0.78 16.79 -3.58
CA VAL A 41 -1.55 16.88 -2.34
C VAL A 41 -1.93 15.50 -1.84
N LEU A 42 -2.32 14.59 -2.73
CA LEU A 42 -2.59 13.19 -2.37
C LEU A 42 -1.34 12.52 -1.78
N ALA A 43 -0.19 12.64 -2.45
CA ALA A 43 1.08 12.11 -1.97
C ALA A 43 1.45 12.68 -0.59
N GLU A 44 1.23 13.97 -0.37
CA GLU A 44 1.47 14.61 0.93
C GLU A 44 0.53 14.07 2.02
N PHE A 45 -0.74 13.82 1.72
CA PHE A 45 -1.68 13.21 2.67
C PHE A 45 -1.35 11.76 2.96
N GLN A 46 -0.92 10.99 1.97
CA GLN A 46 -0.44 9.62 2.17
C GLN A 46 0.80 9.61 3.09
N ARG A 47 1.77 10.49 2.84
CA ARG A 47 2.97 10.65 3.67
C ARG A 47 2.63 11.03 5.13
N GLN A 48 1.57 11.80 5.33
CA GLN A 48 1.10 12.21 6.65
C GLN A 48 0.07 11.25 7.28
N ASN A 49 -0.18 10.08 6.68
CA ASN A 49 -1.18 9.12 7.15
C ASN A 49 -2.59 9.71 7.32
N GLN A 50 -2.94 10.72 6.51
CA GLN A 50 -4.26 11.37 6.52
C GLN A 50 -5.27 10.54 5.73
N VAL A 51 -5.54 9.30 6.17
CA VAL A 51 -6.38 8.30 5.48
C VAL A 51 -7.66 8.89 4.92
N PHE A 52 -8.43 9.58 5.76
CA PHE A 52 -9.73 10.14 5.35
C PHE A 52 -9.60 11.09 4.16
N LEU A 53 -8.63 12.01 4.20
CA LEU A 53 -8.40 12.96 3.12
C LEU A 53 -7.77 12.31 1.89
N SER A 54 -6.89 11.32 2.08
CA SER A 54 -6.34 10.51 0.99
C SER A 54 -7.46 9.80 0.23
N MET A 55 -8.42 9.19 0.92
CA MET A 55 -9.57 8.55 0.29
C MET A 55 -10.47 9.56 -0.44
N LYS A 56 -10.65 10.77 0.11
CA LYS A 56 -11.38 11.85 -0.61
C LYS A 56 -10.66 12.27 -1.89
N LEU A 57 -9.34 12.36 -1.89
CA LEU A 57 -8.59 12.71 -3.08
C LEU A 57 -8.48 11.53 -4.06
N TYR A 58 -8.42 10.30 -3.60
CA TYR A 58 -8.54 9.10 -4.42
C TYR A 58 -9.82 9.13 -5.27
N ASP A 59 -10.96 9.42 -4.64
CA ASP A 59 -12.26 9.56 -5.34
C ASP A 59 -12.27 10.72 -6.36
N VAL A 60 -11.54 11.80 -6.07
CA VAL A 60 -11.41 12.94 -6.99
C VAL A 60 -10.56 12.55 -8.18
N VAL A 61 -9.35 12.02 -7.94
CA VAL A 61 -8.40 11.61 -8.99
C VAL A 61 -9.05 10.65 -9.97
N ARG A 62 -9.79 9.64 -9.50
CA ARG A 62 -10.47 8.66 -10.38
C ARG A 62 -11.58 9.25 -11.26
N LYS A 63 -12.07 10.45 -10.95
CA LYS A 63 -13.10 11.17 -11.73
C LYS A 63 -12.52 12.20 -12.69
N GLU A 64 -11.21 12.45 -12.65
CA GLU A 64 -10.55 13.42 -13.50
C GLU A 64 -10.42 12.93 -14.95
N ILE A 65 -10.55 13.84 -15.91
CA ILE A 65 -10.51 13.50 -17.36
C ILE A 65 -9.14 12.92 -17.75
N TRP A 66 -8.08 13.37 -17.09
CA TRP A 66 -6.70 12.94 -17.30
C TRP A 66 -6.36 11.64 -16.56
N TYR A 67 -7.28 11.10 -15.76
CA TYR A 67 -7.05 9.87 -15.03
C TYR A 67 -6.82 8.70 -15.98
N ARG A 68 -5.76 7.95 -15.72
CA ARG A 68 -5.48 6.67 -16.35
C ARG A 68 -5.11 5.72 -15.22
N PRO A 69 -5.83 4.60 -15.04
CA PRO A 69 -5.49 3.60 -14.04
C PRO A 69 -4.03 3.19 -14.19
N ASP A 70 -3.26 3.25 -13.12
CA ASP A 70 -1.84 2.89 -13.12
C ASP A 70 -1.47 2.11 -11.86
N MET A 71 -0.51 1.18 -12.01
CA MET A 71 -0.05 0.30 -10.95
C MET A 71 0.45 1.08 -9.73
N PHE A 72 1.20 2.15 -9.93
CA PHE A 72 1.83 2.90 -8.85
C PHE A 72 0.79 3.64 -7.99
N PHE A 73 -0.24 4.19 -8.61
CA PHE A 73 -1.35 4.85 -7.93
C PHE A 73 -2.07 3.90 -6.98
N TYR A 74 -2.40 2.69 -7.43
CA TYR A 74 -3.04 1.67 -6.60
C TYR A 74 -2.10 1.15 -5.52
N ARG A 75 -0.84 0.85 -5.88
CA ARG A 75 0.20 0.43 -4.92
C ARG A 75 0.34 1.44 -3.79
N ASP A 76 0.51 2.72 -4.09
CA ASP A 76 0.72 3.75 -3.07
C ASP A 76 -0.48 3.92 -2.13
N MET A 77 -1.71 3.79 -2.66
CA MET A 77 -2.92 3.76 -1.84
C MET A 77 -2.95 2.56 -0.91
N LEU A 78 -2.73 1.35 -1.42
CA LEU A 78 -2.75 0.11 -0.62
C LEU A 78 -1.63 0.11 0.43
N MET A 79 -0.42 0.55 0.09
CA MET A 79 0.70 0.70 1.03
C MET A 79 0.35 1.64 2.19
N MET A 80 -0.29 2.78 1.90
CA MET A 80 -0.74 3.72 2.93
C MET A 80 -1.85 3.12 3.80
N LEU A 81 -2.82 2.43 3.21
CA LEU A 81 -3.94 1.82 3.92
C LEU A 81 -3.48 0.68 4.84
N ALA A 82 -2.55 -0.16 4.38
CA ALA A 82 -1.94 -1.22 5.17
C ALA A 82 -1.27 -0.68 6.43
N ARG A 83 -0.37 0.31 6.27
CA ARG A 83 0.34 0.96 7.40
C ARG A 83 -0.60 1.59 8.42
N ASN A 84 -1.80 2.00 7.99
CA ASN A 84 -2.83 2.58 8.84
C ASN A 84 -3.90 1.58 9.31
N ARG A 85 -3.73 0.29 8.99
CA ARG A 85 -4.63 -0.83 9.33
C ARG A 85 -6.07 -0.60 8.88
N LYS A 86 -6.23 -0.07 7.66
CA LYS A 86 -7.52 0.28 7.04
C LYS A 86 -7.98 -0.81 6.08
N VAL A 87 -8.44 -1.91 6.66
CA VAL A 87 -8.79 -3.15 5.93
C VAL A 87 -9.98 -2.93 4.98
N ASP A 88 -11.02 -2.23 5.42
CA ASP A 88 -12.22 -2.01 4.60
C ASP A 88 -11.91 -1.13 3.38
N GLU A 89 -11.21 -0.02 3.59
CA GLU A 89 -10.76 0.85 2.50
C GLU A 89 -9.75 0.16 1.58
N SER A 90 -8.86 -0.67 2.15
CA SER A 90 -7.93 -1.51 1.37
C SER A 90 -8.68 -2.44 0.43
N ARG A 91 -9.71 -3.14 0.93
CA ARG A 91 -10.57 -4.02 0.12
C ARG A 91 -11.27 -3.25 -0.98
N GLN A 92 -11.78 -2.05 -0.68
CA GLN A 92 -12.37 -1.18 -1.70
C GLN A 92 -11.37 -0.85 -2.82
N VAL A 93 -10.16 -0.42 -2.47
CA VAL A 93 -9.12 -0.07 -3.44
C VAL A 93 -8.67 -1.29 -4.27
N TRP A 94 -8.61 -2.48 -3.65
CA TRP A 94 -8.30 -3.72 -4.36
C TRP A 94 -9.37 -4.10 -5.39
N GLU A 95 -10.65 -3.98 -5.01
CA GLU A 95 -11.77 -4.23 -5.94
C GLU A 95 -11.81 -3.23 -7.09
N ASP A 96 -11.47 -1.97 -6.82
CA ASP A 96 -11.33 -0.94 -7.86
C ASP A 96 -10.19 -1.28 -8.84
N LEU A 97 -9.03 -1.70 -8.34
CA LEU A 97 -7.90 -2.17 -9.16
C LEU A 97 -8.33 -3.30 -10.10
N LYS A 98 -9.06 -4.30 -9.58
CA LYS A 98 -9.56 -5.43 -10.37
C LYS A 98 -10.55 -4.98 -11.44
N LYS A 99 -11.50 -4.11 -11.09
CA LYS A 99 -12.49 -3.56 -12.04
C LYS A 99 -11.85 -2.75 -13.15
N GLU A 100 -10.78 -2.03 -12.85
CA GLU A 100 -10.02 -1.25 -13.82
C GLU A 100 -8.94 -2.07 -14.53
N GLN A 101 -8.84 -3.37 -14.24
CA GLN A 101 -7.93 -4.33 -14.89
C GLN A 101 -6.46 -3.91 -14.78
N VAL A 102 -6.09 -3.26 -13.68
CA VAL A 102 -4.70 -2.91 -13.39
C VAL A 102 -4.00 -4.16 -12.87
N LEU A 103 -2.90 -4.52 -13.52
CA LEU A 103 -2.07 -5.66 -13.14
C LEU A 103 -0.88 -5.20 -12.31
N PHE A 104 -0.52 -6.01 -11.32
CA PHE A 104 0.70 -5.85 -10.54
C PHE A 104 1.76 -6.83 -11.03
N ASP A 105 3.00 -6.35 -11.07
CA ASP A 105 4.15 -7.23 -11.22
C ASP A 105 4.43 -8.00 -9.92
N GLN A 106 5.21 -9.07 -10.05
CA GLN A 106 5.60 -9.94 -8.94
C GLN A 106 6.30 -9.17 -7.80
N HIS A 107 7.04 -8.10 -8.11
CA HIS A 107 7.70 -7.26 -7.10
C HIS A 107 6.70 -6.44 -6.28
N THR A 108 5.70 -5.85 -6.93
CA THR A 108 4.65 -5.07 -6.29
C THR A 108 3.81 -5.94 -5.37
N PHE A 109 3.50 -7.18 -5.77
CA PHE A 109 2.88 -8.15 -4.88
C PHE A 109 3.75 -8.42 -3.64
N GLY A 110 5.05 -8.71 -3.83
CA GLY A 110 5.98 -8.95 -2.73
C GLY A 110 6.05 -7.79 -1.73
N ASP A 111 6.13 -6.55 -2.23
CA ASP A 111 6.10 -5.32 -1.43
C ASP A 111 4.80 -5.19 -0.62
N LEU A 112 3.65 -5.49 -1.25
CA LEU A 112 2.34 -5.40 -0.61
C LEU A 112 2.18 -6.47 0.45
N VAL A 113 2.44 -7.74 0.15
CA VAL A 113 2.38 -8.82 1.16
C VAL A 113 3.26 -8.45 2.36
N ARG A 114 4.47 -7.94 2.12
CA ARG A 114 5.37 -7.49 3.19
C ARG A 114 4.78 -6.38 4.05
N VAL A 115 4.24 -5.32 3.44
CA VAL A 115 3.71 -4.19 4.23
C VAL A 115 2.48 -4.59 5.06
N TYR A 116 1.64 -5.51 4.58
CA TYR A 116 0.50 -6.00 5.35
C TYR A 116 0.96 -6.88 6.52
N LEU A 117 1.97 -7.74 6.31
CA LEU A 117 2.60 -8.51 7.40
C LEU A 117 3.22 -7.59 8.46
N ASP A 118 4.01 -6.60 8.05
CA ASP A 118 4.62 -5.61 8.95
C ASP A 118 3.56 -4.77 9.69
N SER A 119 2.36 -4.65 9.12
CA SER A 119 1.22 -3.94 9.74
C SER A 119 0.36 -4.83 10.64
N GLY A 120 0.72 -6.12 10.80
CA GLY A 120 -0.02 -7.09 11.61
C GLY A 120 -1.33 -7.55 10.96
N LEU A 121 -1.38 -7.60 9.63
CA LEU A 121 -2.54 -8.02 8.83
C LEU A 121 -2.22 -9.29 8.01
N PRO A 122 -1.92 -10.44 8.66
CA PRO A 122 -1.48 -11.64 7.96
C PRO A 122 -2.58 -12.27 7.09
N SER A 123 -3.86 -12.13 7.46
CA SER A 123 -4.95 -12.67 6.63
C SER A 123 -5.00 -11.98 5.28
N GLU A 124 -5.01 -10.65 5.28
CA GLU A 124 -5.03 -9.81 4.08
C GLU A 124 -3.74 -9.98 3.27
N ALA A 125 -2.59 -10.13 3.95
CA ALA A 125 -1.33 -10.40 3.28
C ALA A 125 -1.37 -11.73 2.50
N MET A 126 -1.97 -12.78 3.09
CA MET A 126 -2.08 -14.07 2.42
C MET A 126 -3.11 -14.07 1.29
N ASP A 127 -4.17 -13.28 1.38
CA ASP A 127 -5.08 -13.05 0.25
C ASP A 127 -4.33 -12.43 -0.95
N ILE A 128 -3.48 -11.42 -0.70
CA ILE A 128 -2.64 -10.79 -1.74
C ILE A 128 -1.60 -11.77 -2.28
N TYR A 129 -1.02 -12.62 -1.44
CA TYR A 129 -0.09 -13.67 -1.86
C TYR A 129 -0.76 -14.70 -2.78
N ASP A 130 -1.99 -15.13 -2.46
CA ASP A 130 -2.71 -16.07 -3.30
C ASP A 130 -3.09 -15.44 -4.66
N GLU A 131 -3.36 -14.13 -4.71
CA GLU A 131 -3.50 -13.39 -5.98
C GLU A 131 -2.18 -13.32 -6.77
N MET A 132 -1.03 -13.12 -6.09
CA MET A 132 0.29 -13.15 -6.72
C MET A 132 0.57 -14.50 -7.41
N ARG A 133 0.19 -15.60 -6.75
CA ARG A 133 0.35 -16.96 -7.29
C ARG A 133 -0.56 -17.23 -8.50
N GLN A 134 -1.70 -16.56 -8.58
CA GLN A 134 -2.65 -16.67 -9.69
C GLN A 134 -2.35 -15.68 -10.81
N SER A 135 -1.36 -14.79 -10.63
CA SER A 135 -0.94 -13.84 -11.64
C SER A 135 -0.48 -14.56 -12.91
N PRO A 136 -0.80 -14.03 -14.11
CA PRO A 136 -0.29 -14.59 -15.37
C PRO A 136 1.22 -14.39 -15.53
N ASP A 137 1.83 -13.49 -14.76
CA ASP A 137 3.28 -13.24 -14.81
C ASP A 137 4.05 -14.43 -14.22
N PRO A 138 5.16 -14.86 -14.85
CA PRO A 138 5.99 -15.94 -14.32
C PRO A 138 6.45 -15.62 -12.89
N PRO A 139 6.40 -16.59 -11.96
CA PRO A 139 6.81 -16.36 -10.58
C PRO A 139 8.28 -15.97 -10.52
N LEU A 140 8.59 -15.02 -9.64
CA LEU A 140 9.98 -14.60 -9.35
C LEU A 140 10.37 -15.05 -7.95
N SER A 141 11.62 -15.47 -7.78
CA SER A 141 12.11 -15.95 -6.48
C SER A 141 12.31 -14.82 -5.46
N LEU A 142 12.60 -13.59 -5.90
CA LEU A 142 12.89 -12.45 -5.01
C LEU A 142 11.69 -12.03 -4.13
N PRO A 143 10.46 -11.85 -4.67
CA PRO A 143 9.26 -11.60 -3.85
C PRO A 143 9.06 -12.60 -2.72
N PHE A 144 9.25 -13.91 -2.98
CA PHE A 144 9.13 -14.93 -1.95
C PHE A 144 10.12 -14.73 -0.79
N ARG A 145 11.35 -14.29 -1.06
CA ARG A 145 12.32 -13.98 0.01
C ARG A 145 11.84 -12.86 0.91
N VAL A 146 11.25 -11.83 0.31
CA VAL A 146 10.69 -10.67 1.03
C VAL A 146 9.50 -11.11 1.90
N ILE A 147 8.63 -11.96 1.36
CA ILE A 147 7.46 -12.52 2.05
C ILE A 147 7.90 -13.45 3.20
N LEU A 148 8.80 -14.39 2.95
CA LEU A 148 9.33 -15.32 3.96
C LEU A 148 9.99 -14.59 5.13
N LYS A 149 10.63 -13.44 4.87
CA LYS A 149 11.14 -12.56 5.93
C LYS A 149 9.99 -11.90 6.72
N GLY A 150 8.88 -11.57 6.08
CA GLY A 150 7.70 -10.99 6.74
C GLY A 150 6.95 -12.01 7.59
N LEU A 151 7.07 -13.28 7.24
CA LEU A 151 6.40 -14.40 7.89
C LEU A 151 7.17 -14.99 9.07
N ILE A 152 8.31 -14.41 9.48
CA ILE A 152 9.05 -14.87 10.67
C ILE A 152 8.12 -14.96 11.91
N PRO A 153 7.25 -13.98 12.21
CA PRO A 153 6.31 -14.07 13.33
C PRO A 153 5.15 -15.06 13.11
N TYR A 154 5.04 -15.68 11.93
CA TYR A 154 3.91 -16.52 11.51
C TYR A 154 4.41 -17.88 10.96
N PRO A 155 4.94 -18.79 11.81
CA PRO A 155 5.64 -19.99 11.36
C PRO A 155 4.83 -20.92 10.45
N GLU A 156 3.54 -21.10 10.74
CA GLU A 156 2.66 -21.95 9.93
C GLU A 156 2.49 -21.43 8.49
N LEU A 157 2.29 -20.11 8.36
CA LEU A 157 2.21 -19.45 7.05
C LEU A 157 3.57 -19.46 6.35
N ARG A 158 4.66 -19.29 7.11
CA ARG A 158 6.02 -19.31 6.60
C ARG A 158 6.34 -20.65 5.95
N GLU A 159 6.05 -21.77 6.62
CA GLU A 159 6.28 -23.11 6.08
C GLU A 159 5.44 -23.35 4.82
N LYS A 160 4.16 -22.95 4.79
CA LYS A 160 3.34 -22.99 3.56
C LYS A 160 4.02 -22.29 2.39
N VAL A 161 4.55 -21.08 2.60
CA VAL A 161 5.22 -20.31 1.53
C VAL A 161 6.57 -20.92 1.13
N LYS A 162 7.27 -21.61 2.05
CA LYS A 162 8.49 -22.37 1.70
C LYS A 162 8.17 -23.56 0.79
N ASP A 163 7.11 -24.30 1.11
CA ASP A 163 6.65 -25.43 0.30
C ASP A 163 6.26 -24.95 -1.10
N ASP A 164 5.42 -23.90 -1.18
CA ASP A 164 5.04 -23.27 -2.45
C ASP A 164 6.26 -22.79 -3.26
N PHE A 165 7.29 -22.24 -2.60
CA PHE A 165 8.52 -21.81 -3.25
C PHE A 165 9.29 -22.99 -3.86
N LEU A 166 9.42 -24.10 -3.13
CA LEU A 166 10.12 -25.30 -3.60
C LEU A 166 9.39 -26.00 -4.74
N GLU A 167 8.05 -25.95 -4.76
CA GLU A 167 7.25 -26.44 -5.88
C GLU A 167 7.54 -25.66 -7.17
N LEU A 168 7.72 -24.34 -7.06
CA LEU A 168 7.98 -23.45 -8.19
C LEU A 168 9.46 -23.41 -8.59
N PHE A 169 10.37 -23.60 -7.64
CA PHE A 169 11.82 -23.47 -7.81
C PHE A 169 12.57 -24.65 -7.18
N PRO A 170 12.42 -25.89 -7.70
CA PRO A 170 12.92 -27.10 -7.06
C PRO A 170 14.44 -27.17 -6.90
N ASP A 171 15.19 -26.49 -7.77
CA ASP A 171 16.66 -26.45 -7.74
C ASP A 171 17.22 -25.28 -6.90
N MET A 172 16.35 -24.47 -6.28
CA MET A 172 16.77 -23.33 -5.48
C MET A 172 16.76 -23.63 -3.98
N ILE A 173 17.78 -23.15 -3.28
CA ILE A 173 17.81 -23.17 -1.81
C ILE A 173 16.84 -22.10 -1.29
N VAL A 174 15.92 -22.51 -0.42
CA VAL A 174 14.99 -21.61 0.27
C VAL A 174 15.77 -20.61 1.11
N TYR A 175 15.41 -19.33 1.00
CA TYR A 175 15.95 -18.31 1.89
C TYR A 175 15.38 -18.49 3.31
N ASP A 176 16.16 -19.10 4.18
CA ASP A 176 15.79 -19.38 5.58
C ASP A 176 16.85 -18.81 6.54
N PRO A 177 16.91 -17.47 6.70
CA PRO A 177 17.84 -16.88 7.65
C PRO A 177 17.39 -17.20 9.09
N PRO A 178 18.33 -17.55 10.01
CA PRO A 178 18.00 -17.80 11.41
C PRO A 178 17.30 -16.61 12.07
N GLU A 179 16.34 -16.90 12.95
CA GLU A 179 15.48 -15.93 13.66
C GLU A 179 16.30 -14.86 14.40
N ASP A 180 17.43 -15.25 14.98
CA ASP A 180 18.31 -14.43 15.81
C ASP A 180 19.14 -13.37 15.05
N LEU A 181 19.18 -13.39 13.71
CA LEU A 181 19.95 -12.42 12.93
C LEU A 181 19.31 -11.03 12.83
N PHE A 182 18.12 -10.83 13.41
CA PHE A 182 17.31 -9.63 13.19
C PHE A 182 16.86 -8.91 14.48
N GLU A 183 17.26 -9.36 15.68
CA GLU A 183 17.01 -8.66 16.95
C GLU A 183 17.69 -7.28 17.01
N ASP A 184 18.68 -7.00 16.15
CA ASP A 184 19.46 -5.75 16.13
C ASP A 184 18.68 -4.49 15.66
N GLN A 185 17.42 -4.61 15.23
CA GLN A 185 16.61 -3.44 14.84
C GLN A 185 15.68 -2.91 15.94
N GLU A 186 15.31 -3.71 16.95
CA GLU A 186 14.51 -3.23 18.09
C GLU A 186 15.35 -2.41 19.09
N LEU A 187 16.63 -2.72 19.22
CA LEU A 187 17.57 -1.99 20.09
C LEU A 187 17.85 -0.55 19.65
N ARG A 188 17.53 -0.16 18.40
CA ARG A 188 17.72 1.22 17.92
C ARG A 188 16.54 2.14 18.22
N SER A 189 15.34 1.61 18.49
CA SER A 189 14.20 2.44 18.91
C SER A 189 14.20 2.78 20.39
N GLU A 190 14.89 2.00 21.22
CA GLU A 190 14.97 2.29 22.67
C GLU A 190 16.11 3.24 23.04
N SER A 191 17.14 3.39 22.19
CA SER A 191 18.27 4.30 22.46
C SER A 191 18.03 5.77 22.09
N GLU A 192 16.87 6.12 21.52
CA GLU A 192 16.52 7.51 21.18
C GLU A 192 15.57 8.16 22.22
N VAL A 193 15.33 7.52 23.36
CA VAL A 193 14.41 8.00 24.41
C VAL A 193 15.09 8.24 25.77
N GLU A 194 16.43 8.25 25.84
CA GLU A 194 17.17 8.73 27.04
C GLU A 194 17.73 10.15 26.89
#